data_AF-A0A7W4HL96-F1
#
_entry.id   AF-A0A7W4HL96-F1
#
_cell.length_a   1.000
_cell.length_b   1.000
_cell.length_c   1.000
_cell.angle_alpha   90.00
_cell.angle_beta   90.00
_cell.angle_gamma   90.00
#
_symmetry.space_group_name_H-M   'P 1'
#
loop_
_entity.id
_entity.type
_entity.pdbx_description
1 polymer ?
#
loop_
_entity_poly.entity_id
_entity_poly.type
_entity_poly.pdbx_seq_one_letter_code
_entity_poly.pdbx_strand_id
1 'polypeptide(L)'
;MVYIPEALIEEIEELKDLGKFDEAIQLVNKILSRDPSNEDAILQIADIQYRRGEIGKADKAVDFLNAQKKNNDPLGLYIKGLLEMEKNNWKEARKYLSKAMEMTNATNHEILRCYGLCEYWYGNRSKGVGYLKDAFSIDNKDAEVIYNLIQIYILEQEYKEAQQLISYFNKYQDSLKFVDKQLAFYQNKISLFEKFIKAKKLFQIRK
;
A
#
# COMPACT_ATOMS: atom_id res chain seq x y z
N MET A 1 3.45 22.20 17.22
CA MET A 1 3.11 21.55 15.94
C MET A 1 2.04 22.39 15.28
N VAL A 2 2.32 22.92 14.09
CA VAL A 2 1.30 23.62 13.31
C VAL A 2 0.39 22.54 12.71
N TYR A 3 -0.81 22.41 13.26
CA TYR A 3 -1.84 21.50 12.75
C TYR A 3 -2.24 21.91 11.34
N ILE A 4 -2.27 20.96 10.40
CA ILE A 4 -2.84 21.17 9.06
C ILE A 4 -4.37 21.11 9.23
N PRO A 5 -5.13 22.15 8.84
CA PRO A 5 -6.58 22.11 8.91
C PRO A 5 -7.13 20.91 8.14
N GLU A 6 -8.10 20.18 8.71
CA GLU A 6 -8.75 19.03 8.05
C GLU A 6 -9.24 19.35 6.64
N ALA A 7 -9.89 20.51 6.44
CA ALA A 7 -10.35 20.94 5.12
C ALA A 7 -9.22 21.07 4.08
N LEU A 8 -8.01 21.44 4.52
CA LEU A 8 -6.86 21.53 3.63
C LEU A 8 -6.30 20.15 3.29
N ILE A 9 -6.35 19.20 4.23
CA ILE A 9 -6.00 17.80 3.97
C ILE A 9 -6.98 17.22 2.95
N GLU A 10 -8.28 17.41 3.15
CA GLU A 10 -9.32 16.95 2.21
C GLU A 10 -9.11 17.52 0.79
N GLU A 11 -8.79 18.82 0.67
CA GLU A 11 -8.48 19.43 -0.63
C GLU A 11 -7.23 18.80 -1.28
N ILE A 12 -6.18 18.52 -0.50
CA ILE A 12 -4.97 17.84 -1.00
C ILE A 12 -5.31 16.42 -1.48
N GLU A 13 -6.11 15.66 -0.72
CA GLU A 13 -6.55 14.32 -1.11
C GLU A 13 -7.39 14.35 -2.41
N GLU A 14 -8.33 15.27 -2.53
CA GLU A 14 -9.13 15.43 -3.76
C GLU A 14 -8.26 15.74 -4.98
N LEU A 15 -7.30 16.66 -4.83
CA LEU A 15 -6.38 17.00 -5.91
C LEU A 15 -5.49 15.81 -6.31
N LYS A 16 -5.06 14.98 -5.36
CA LYS A 16 -4.32 13.74 -5.65
C LYS A 16 -5.16 12.74 -6.43
N ASP A 17 -6.42 12.57 -6.04
CA ASP A 17 -7.37 11.68 -6.72
C ASP A 17 -7.69 12.13 -8.14
N LEU A 18 -7.77 13.44 -8.36
CA LEU A 18 -7.93 14.05 -9.69
C LEU A 18 -6.63 14.06 -10.52
N GLY A 19 -5.50 13.61 -9.96
CA GLY A 19 -4.19 13.63 -10.61
C GLY A 19 -3.59 15.03 -10.78
N LYS A 20 -4.16 16.03 -10.09
CA LYS A 20 -3.72 17.43 -10.08
C LYS A 20 -2.54 17.65 -9.13
N PHE A 21 -1.47 16.89 -9.34
CA PHE A 21 -0.33 16.83 -8.42
C PHE A 21 0.38 18.18 -8.23
N ASP A 22 0.46 19.02 -9.28
CA ASP A 22 1.09 20.33 -9.17
C ASP A 22 0.29 21.29 -8.27
N GLU A 23 -1.05 21.26 -8.34
CA GLU A 23 -1.92 22.04 -7.46
C GLU A 23 -1.79 21.53 -6.00
N ALA A 24 -1.79 20.21 -5.79
CA ALA A 24 -1.60 19.62 -4.46
C ALA A 24 -0.25 20.03 -3.84
N ILE A 25 0.85 19.95 -4.61
CA ILE A 25 2.19 20.37 -4.16
C ILE A 25 2.21 21.86 -3.79
N GLN A 26 1.49 22.72 -4.51
CA GLN A 26 1.42 24.14 -4.16
C GLN A 26 0.76 24.36 -2.79
N LEU A 27 -0.30 23.62 -2.46
CA LEU A 27 -0.94 23.69 -1.15
C LEU A 27 0.02 23.24 -0.05
N VAL A 28 0.67 22.10 -0.24
CA VAL A 28 1.61 21.55 0.75
C VAL A 28 2.83 22.47 0.94
N ASN A 29 3.35 23.07 -0.13
CA ASN A 29 4.46 24.03 -0.05
C ASN A 29 4.10 25.29 0.75
N LYS A 30 2.84 25.73 0.76
CA LYS A 30 2.41 26.83 1.65
C LYS A 30 2.58 26.46 3.12
N ILE A 31 2.34 25.20 3.48
CA ILE A 31 2.53 24.68 4.84
C ILE A 31 4.03 24.65 5.16
N LEU A 32 4.82 24.02 4.28
CA LEU A 32 6.28 23.90 4.45
C LEU A 32 7.01 25.25 4.46
N SER A 33 6.46 26.28 3.80
CA SER A 33 7.03 27.64 3.85
C SER A 33 6.93 28.28 5.24
N ARG A 34 5.95 27.85 6.05
CA ARG A 34 5.73 28.32 7.43
C ARG A 34 6.41 27.42 8.45
N ASP A 35 6.36 26.11 8.22
CA ASP A 35 6.98 25.09 9.05
C ASP A 35 7.70 24.06 8.15
N PRO A 36 8.98 24.28 7.82
CA PRO A 36 9.75 23.37 6.97
C PRO A 36 9.95 21.97 7.56
N SER A 37 9.71 21.81 8.86
CA SER A 37 9.80 20.54 9.60
C SER A 37 8.45 19.88 9.81
N ASN A 38 7.36 20.39 9.21
CA ASN A 38 6.03 19.85 9.40
C ASN A 38 5.94 18.42 8.84
N GLU A 39 5.81 17.43 9.73
CA GLU A 39 5.87 16.02 9.38
C GLU A 39 4.75 15.62 8.41
N ASP A 40 3.52 16.02 8.69
CA ASP A 40 2.34 15.70 7.88
C ASP A 40 2.48 16.28 6.47
N ALA A 41 2.99 17.52 6.35
CA ALA A 41 3.24 18.12 5.04
C ALA A 41 4.35 17.41 4.27
N ILE A 42 5.43 16.98 4.93
CA ILE A 42 6.50 16.21 4.28
C ILE A 42 5.96 14.86 3.78
N LEU A 43 5.12 14.19 4.57
CA LEU A 43 4.44 12.95 4.18
C LEU A 43 3.52 13.15 2.98
N GLN A 44 2.75 14.25 2.96
CA GLN A 44 1.91 14.60 1.83
C GLN A 44 2.74 14.85 0.55
N ILE A 45 3.88 15.56 0.63
CA ILE A 45 4.81 15.69 -0.52
C ILE A 45 5.30 14.32 -1.00
N ALA A 46 5.69 13.44 -0.08
CA ALA A 46 6.20 12.12 -0.43
C ALA A 46 5.13 11.28 -1.16
N ASP A 47 3.90 11.26 -0.66
CA ASP A 47 2.77 10.55 -1.29
C ASP A 47 2.42 11.14 -2.67
N ILE A 48 2.35 12.47 -2.81
CA ILE A 48 2.09 13.11 -4.11
C ILE A 48 3.18 12.72 -5.13
N GLN A 49 4.45 12.79 -4.73
CA GLN A 49 5.57 12.44 -5.60
C GLN A 49 5.57 10.94 -5.96
N TYR A 50 5.22 10.08 -5.01
CA TYR A 50 5.03 8.65 -5.25
C TYR A 50 3.92 8.39 -6.27
N ARG A 51 2.73 8.98 -6.08
CA ARG A 51 1.58 8.84 -6.99
C ARG A 51 1.86 9.38 -8.40
N ARG A 52 2.71 10.41 -8.50
CA ARG A 52 3.19 10.96 -9.77
C ARG A 52 4.25 10.07 -10.46
N GLY A 53 4.77 9.04 -9.79
CA GLY A 53 5.85 8.18 -10.28
C GLY A 53 7.25 8.76 -10.09
N GLU A 54 7.38 9.86 -9.34
CA GLU A 54 8.65 10.52 -9.03
C GLU A 54 9.33 9.88 -7.81
N ILE A 55 9.56 8.56 -7.87
CA ILE A 55 10.04 7.74 -6.74
C ILE A 55 11.30 8.33 -6.08
N GLY A 56 12.26 8.82 -6.87
CA GLY A 56 13.48 9.42 -6.36
C GLY A 56 13.28 10.74 -5.59
N LYS A 57 12.21 11.49 -5.86
CA LYS A 57 11.87 12.68 -5.06
C LYS A 57 11.16 12.27 -3.77
N ALA A 58 10.21 11.33 -3.86
CA ALA A 58 9.52 10.79 -2.68
C ALA A 58 10.54 10.24 -1.66
N ASP A 59 11.56 9.53 -2.17
CA ASP A 59 12.66 9.00 -1.38
C ASP A 59 13.43 10.06 -0.58
N LYS A 60 13.70 11.22 -1.21
CA LYS A 60 14.38 12.35 -0.56
C LYS A 60 13.52 13.00 0.51
N ALA A 61 12.21 13.14 0.27
CA ALA A 61 11.29 13.70 1.25
C ALA A 61 11.24 12.81 2.52
N VAL A 62 11.21 11.48 2.32
CA VAL A 62 11.18 10.51 3.42
C VAL A 62 12.54 10.44 4.14
N ASP A 63 13.68 10.57 3.44
CA ASP A 63 14.99 10.69 4.08
C ASP A 63 15.06 11.91 5.00
N PHE A 64 14.53 13.04 4.55
CA PHE A 64 14.49 14.25 5.34
C PHE A 64 13.63 14.06 6.60
N LEU A 65 12.45 13.45 6.48
CA LEU A 65 11.59 13.12 7.63
C LEU A 65 12.30 12.17 8.62
N ASN A 66 12.92 11.11 8.11
CA ASN A 66 13.59 10.10 8.93
C ASN A 66 14.81 10.65 9.67
N ALA A 67 15.54 11.57 9.04
CA ALA A 67 16.67 12.27 9.67
C ALA A 67 16.21 13.08 10.89
N GLN A 68 15.06 13.76 10.81
CA GLN A 68 14.50 14.51 11.95
C GLN A 68 14.13 13.58 13.11
N LYS A 69 13.61 12.38 12.80
CA LYS A 69 13.23 11.36 13.79
C LYS A 69 14.36 10.41 14.19
N LYS A 70 15.62 10.72 13.80
CA LYS A 70 16.80 9.88 14.07
C LYS A 70 16.61 8.40 13.67
N ASN A 71 15.86 8.14 12.59
CA ASN A 71 15.55 6.80 12.09
C ASN A 71 14.84 5.88 13.10
N ASN A 72 14.01 6.45 13.98
CA ASN A 72 13.28 5.74 15.03
C ASN A 72 11.76 5.91 14.93
N ASP A 73 11.22 5.87 13.71
CA ASP A 73 9.78 5.92 13.46
C ASP A 73 9.36 4.75 12.55
N PRO A 74 8.43 3.87 12.99
CA PRO A 74 7.97 2.77 12.17
C PRO A 74 7.31 3.23 10.86
N LEU A 75 6.64 4.39 10.84
CA LEU A 75 5.99 4.91 9.63
C LEU A 75 7.03 5.29 8.57
N GLY A 76 8.08 6.00 8.98
CA GLY A 76 9.16 6.39 8.08
C GLY A 76 9.97 5.20 7.53
N LEU A 77 10.13 4.14 8.33
CA LEU A 77 10.72 2.86 7.89
C LEU A 77 9.78 2.12 6.91
N TYR A 78 8.48 2.09 7.21
CA TYR A 78 7.48 1.50 6.33
C TYR A 78 7.49 2.14 4.94
N ILE A 79 7.47 3.48 4.87
CA ILE A 79 7.48 4.20 3.59
C ILE A 79 8.79 3.95 2.83
N LYS A 80 9.95 3.91 3.51
CA LYS A 80 11.21 3.50 2.86
C LYS A 80 11.13 2.09 2.28
N GLY A 81 10.54 1.18 3.03
CA GLY A 81 10.21 -0.17 2.58
C GLY A 81 9.43 -0.18 1.26
N LEU A 82 8.32 0.56 1.21
CA LEU A 82 7.49 0.70 0.02
C LEU A 82 8.25 1.25 -1.18
N LEU A 83 9.03 2.32 -0.99
CA LEU A 83 9.80 2.93 -2.07
C LEU A 83 10.87 1.99 -2.63
N GLU A 84 11.50 1.17 -1.78
CA GLU A 84 12.43 0.13 -2.24
C GLU A 84 11.71 -1.02 -2.95
N MET A 85 10.47 -1.36 -2.56
CA MET A 85 9.65 -2.33 -3.30
C MET A 85 9.35 -1.84 -4.72
N GLU A 86 9.00 -0.57 -4.91
CA GLU A 86 8.78 0.01 -6.26
C GLU A 86 10.04 -0.03 -7.13
N LYS A 87 11.21 0.13 -6.50
CA LYS A 87 12.51 0.00 -7.17
C LYS A 87 12.88 -1.47 -7.46
N ASN A 88 12.06 -2.44 -7.06
CA ASN A 88 12.35 -3.88 -7.06
C ASN A 88 13.58 -4.27 -6.20
N ASN A 89 13.96 -3.42 -5.25
CA ASN A 89 15.06 -3.64 -4.33
C ASN A 89 14.60 -4.45 -3.12
N TRP A 90 14.11 -5.67 -3.35
CA TRP A 90 13.48 -6.52 -2.33
C TRP A 90 14.34 -6.72 -1.08
N LYS A 91 15.67 -6.76 -1.22
CA LYS A 91 16.60 -6.92 -0.10
C LYS A 91 16.57 -5.72 0.85
N GLU A 92 16.63 -4.50 0.31
CA GLU A 92 16.60 -3.29 1.14
C GLU A 92 15.19 -3.02 1.66
N ALA A 93 14.16 -3.22 0.83
CA ALA A 93 12.76 -3.16 1.25
C ALA A 93 12.51 -4.03 2.49
N ARG A 94 12.99 -5.28 2.46
CA ARG A 94 12.87 -6.23 3.56
C ARG A 94 13.51 -5.71 4.85
N LYS A 95 14.70 -5.13 4.78
CA LYS A 95 15.42 -4.58 5.94
C LYS A 95 14.64 -3.45 6.61
N TYR A 96 14.03 -2.57 5.83
CA TYR A 96 13.22 -1.47 6.37
C TYR A 96 11.89 -1.98 6.94
N LEU A 97 11.20 -2.83 6.20
CA LEU A 97 9.89 -3.38 6.59
C LEU A 97 9.97 -4.31 7.80
N SER A 98 11.03 -5.12 7.91
CA SER A 98 11.21 -6.00 9.08
C SER A 98 11.37 -5.18 10.36
N LYS A 99 12.18 -4.11 10.30
CA LYS A 99 12.37 -3.20 11.44
C LYS A 99 11.06 -2.46 11.80
N ALA A 100 10.31 -1.99 10.80
CA ALA A 100 9.01 -1.36 11.02
C ALA A 100 8.00 -2.33 11.67
N MET A 101 7.96 -3.58 11.21
CA MET A 101 7.12 -4.63 11.76
C MET A 101 7.51 -4.95 13.21
N GLU A 102 8.80 -5.10 13.51
CA GLU A 102 9.31 -5.35 14.86
C GLU A 102 8.92 -4.21 15.82
N MET A 103 9.09 -2.95 15.40
CA MET A 103 8.75 -1.77 16.22
C MET A 103 7.25 -1.66 16.52
N THR A 104 6.39 -2.18 15.65
CA THR A 104 4.94 -2.20 15.84
C THR A 104 4.42 -3.50 16.45
N ASN A 105 5.31 -4.40 16.85
CA ASN A 105 4.99 -5.76 17.33
C ASN A 105 4.05 -6.52 16.38
N ALA A 106 4.18 -6.30 15.07
CA ALA A 106 3.36 -6.92 14.02
C ALA A 106 1.83 -6.73 14.19
N THR A 107 1.40 -5.64 14.84
CA THR A 107 -0.03 -5.33 15.05
C THR A 107 -0.61 -4.40 13.97
N ASN A 108 0.23 -3.79 13.14
CA ASN A 108 -0.20 -2.94 12.03
C ASN A 108 -0.32 -3.78 10.75
N HIS A 109 -1.57 -3.96 10.27
CA HIS A 109 -1.87 -4.77 9.10
C HIS A 109 -1.26 -4.25 7.80
N GLU A 110 -1.10 -2.94 7.61
CA GLU A 110 -0.51 -2.36 6.40
C GLU A 110 1.00 -2.67 6.30
N ILE A 111 1.71 -2.50 7.41
CA ILE A 111 3.13 -2.85 7.51
C ILE A 111 3.31 -4.36 7.29
N LEU A 112 2.47 -5.17 7.94
CA LEU A 112 2.53 -6.62 7.82
C LEU A 112 2.20 -7.10 6.40
N ARG A 113 1.23 -6.46 5.74
CA ARG A 113 0.88 -6.70 4.32
C ARG A 113 2.09 -6.44 3.43
N CYS A 114 2.72 -5.28 3.56
CA CYS A 114 3.85 -4.90 2.71
C CYS A 114 5.09 -5.77 2.99
N TYR A 115 5.34 -6.12 4.26
CA TYR A 115 6.38 -7.08 4.60
C TYR A 115 6.10 -8.47 4.01
N GLY A 116 4.84 -8.92 4.05
CA GLY A 116 4.40 -10.18 3.44
C GLY A 116 4.55 -10.21 1.92
N LEU A 117 4.25 -9.09 1.23
CA LEU A 117 4.56 -8.94 -0.19
C LEU A 117 6.07 -8.99 -0.45
N CYS A 118 6.86 -8.26 0.34
CA CYS A 118 8.31 -8.19 0.20
C CYS A 118 8.99 -9.58 0.40
N GLU A 119 8.81 -10.19 1.57
CA GLU A 119 8.33 -11.58 1.69
C GLU A 119 8.40 -12.48 0.46
N TYR A 120 7.26 -12.46 -0.21
CA TYR A 120 6.92 -13.28 -1.34
C TYR A 120 7.85 -13.02 -2.54
N TRP A 121 8.06 -11.74 -2.88
CA TRP A 121 8.88 -11.35 -4.04
C TRP A 121 10.38 -11.58 -3.84
N TYR A 122 10.87 -11.51 -2.60
CA TYR A 122 12.24 -11.86 -2.24
C TYR A 122 12.53 -13.37 -2.43
N GLY A 123 11.48 -14.20 -2.49
CA GLY A 123 11.57 -15.64 -2.72
C GLY A 123 11.07 -16.50 -1.55
N ASN A 124 10.75 -15.88 -0.40
CA ASN A 124 10.21 -16.60 0.77
C ASN A 124 8.68 -16.74 0.67
N ARG A 125 8.20 -17.29 -0.46
CA ARG A 125 6.78 -17.31 -0.85
C ARG A 125 5.83 -17.74 0.25
N SER A 126 6.09 -18.90 0.86
CA SER A 126 5.23 -19.44 1.92
C SER A 126 5.14 -18.52 3.14
N LYS A 127 6.25 -17.90 3.57
CA LYS A 127 6.24 -16.91 4.65
C LYS A 127 5.49 -15.65 4.26
N GLY A 128 5.70 -15.16 3.04
CA GLY A 128 5.00 -14.00 2.51
C GLY A 128 3.48 -14.16 2.51
N VAL A 129 3.00 -15.34 2.05
CA VAL A 129 1.56 -15.68 2.11
C VAL A 129 1.06 -15.75 3.56
N GLY A 130 1.86 -16.30 4.48
CA GLY A 130 1.55 -16.32 5.91
C GLY A 130 1.30 -14.93 6.47
N TYR A 131 2.24 -14.00 6.27
CA TYR A 131 2.09 -12.62 6.75
C TYR A 131 0.91 -11.88 6.12
N LEU A 132 0.58 -12.14 4.85
CA LEU A 132 -0.62 -11.56 4.23
C LEU A 132 -1.92 -12.09 4.86
N LYS A 133 -1.97 -13.37 5.24
CA LYS A 133 -3.10 -13.96 5.98
C LYS A 133 -3.21 -13.38 7.38
N ASP A 134 -2.09 -13.13 8.04
CA ASP A 134 -2.05 -12.48 9.35
C ASP A 134 -2.57 -11.03 9.24
N ALA A 135 -2.12 -10.27 8.22
CA ALA A 135 -2.62 -8.93 7.94
C ALA A 135 -4.14 -8.90 7.73
N PHE A 136 -4.68 -9.86 6.97
CA PHE A 136 -6.12 -10.02 6.79
C PHE A 136 -6.85 -10.37 8.10
N SER A 137 -6.20 -11.12 8.99
CA SER A 137 -6.80 -11.47 10.28
C SER A 137 -6.84 -10.28 11.25
N ILE A 138 -5.90 -9.33 11.11
CA ILE A 138 -5.86 -8.09 11.88
C ILE A 138 -6.94 -7.11 11.38
N ASP A 139 -7.00 -6.88 10.06
CA ASP A 139 -8.07 -6.07 9.45
C ASP A 139 -8.56 -6.70 8.15
N ASN A 140 -9.70 -7.40 8.25
CA ASN A 140 -10.35 -8.04 7.10
C ASN A 140 -11.22 -7.09 6.28
N LYS A 141 -11.26 -5.80 6.62
CA LYS A 141 -11.98 -4.77 5.86
C LYS A 141 -11.07 -3.97 4.96
N ASP A 142 -9.75 -4.07 5.08
CA ASP A 142 -8.83 -3.41 4.16
C ASP A 142 -8.90 -4.05 2.76
N ALA A 143 -9.41 -3.29 1.80
CA ALA A 143 -9.54 -3.72 0.41
C ALA A 143 -8.19 -4.09 -0.23
N GLU A 144 -7.11 -3.41 0.15
CA GLU A 144 -5.78 -3.64 -0.41
C GLU A 144 -5.21 -4.99 0.07
N VAL A 145 -5.39 -5.33 1.36
CA VAL A 145 -5.03 -6.65 1.89
C VAL A 145 -5.77 -7.77 1.14
N ILE A 146 -7.09 -7.63 0.99
CA ILE A 146 -7.92 -8.62 0.29
C ILE A 146 -7.45 -8.77 -1.16
N TYR A 147 -7.26 -7.65 -1.85
CA TYR A 147 -6.81 -7.61 -3.23
C TYR A 147 -5.43 -8.28 -3.41
N ASN A 148 -4.46 -7.98 -2.54
CA ASN A 148 -3.14 -8.58 -2.59
C ASN A 148 -3.19 -10.10 -2.34
N LEU A 149 -4.00 -10.57 -1.39
CA LEU A 149 -4.20 -12.01 -1.18
C LEU A 149 -4.83 -12.69 -2.40
N ILE A 150 -5.84 -12.10 -3.02
CA ILE A 150 -6.42 -12.62 -4.28
C ILE A 150 -5.33 -12.74 -5.33
N GLN A 151 -4.53 -11.69 -5.53
CA GLN A 151 -3.44 -11.68 -6.49
C GLN A 151 -2.42 -12.80 -6.22
N ILE A 152 -2.00 -12.98 -4.97
CA ILE A 152 -1.06 -14.03 -4.58
C ILE A 152 -1.65 -15.43 -4.82
N TYR A 153 -2.91 -15.66 -4.46
CA TYR A 153 -3.56 -16.95 -4.73
C TYR A 153 -3.69 -17.24 -6.22
N ILE A 154 -3.95 -16.23 -7.06
CA ILE A 154 -3.92 -16.40 -8.52
C ILE A 154 -2.52 -16.82 -9.01
N LEU A 155 -1.46 -16.19 -8.50
CA LEU A 155 -0.08 -16.47 -8.88
C LEU A 155 0.37 -17.87 -8.44
N GLU A 156 -0.05 -18.32 -7.25
CA GLU A 156 0.21 -19.67 -6.73
C GLU A 156 -0.73 -20.74 -7.30
N GLN A 157 -1.65 -20.36 -8.21
CA GLN A 157 -2.65 -21.24 -8.82
C GLN A 157 -3.67 -21.83 -7.81
N GLU A 158 -3.78 -21.21 -6.64
CA GLU A 158 -4.78 -21.47 -5.59
C GLU A 158 -6.13 -20.83 -5.97
N TYR A 159 -6.69 -21.26 -7.10
CA TYR A 159 -7.86 -20.61 -7.70
C TYR A 159 -9.14 -20.73 -6.87
N LYS A 160 -9.23 -21.74 -5.99
CA LYS A 160 -10.39 -21.93 -5.12
C LYS A 160 -10.40 -20.87 -4.02
N GLU A 161 -9.25 -20.66 -3.40
CA GLU A 161 -8.99 -19.68 -2.36
C GLU A 161 -9.15 -18.26 -2.93
N ALA A 162 -8.61 -18.00 -4.12
CA ALA A 162 -8.83 -16.74 -4.83
C ALA A 162 -10.32 -16.47 -5.06
N GLN A 163 -11.08 -17.47 -5.52
CA GLN A 163 -12.53 -17.30 -5.78
C GLN A 163 -13.35 -17.08 -4.50
N GLN A 164 -12.93 -17.69 -3.38
CA GLN A 164 -13.54 -17.44 -2.07
C GLN A 164 -13.32 -16.00 -1.61
N LEU A 165 -12.10 -15.49 -1.72
CA LEU A 165 -11.80 -14.10 -1.36
C LEU A 165 -12.46 -13.08 -2.31
N ILE A 166 -12.55 -13.39 -3.61
CA ILE A 166 -13.31 -12.55 -4.54
C ILE A 166 -14.79 -12.48 -4.13
N SER A 167 -15.37 -13.62 -3.77
CA SER A 167 -16.76 -13.67 -3.29
C SER A 167 -16.93 -12.90 -1.98
N TYR A 168 -15.94 -12.97 -1.08
CA TYR A 168 -15.89 -12.17 0.14
C TYR A 168 -15.84 -10.67 -0.18
N PHE A 169 -14.92 -10.24 -1.05
CA PHE A 169 -14.79 -8.84 -1.48
C PHE A 169 -16.12 -8.31 -2.03
N ASN A 170 -16.75 -9.05 -2.96
CA ASN A 170 -18.01 -8.66 -3.58
C ASN A 170 -19.17 -8.59 -2.59
N LYS A 171 -19.21 -9.49 -1.59
CA LYS A 171 -20.27 -9.52 -0.57
C LYS A 171 -20.19 -8.34 0.40
N TYR A 172 -18.97 -7.88 0.71
CA TYR A 172 -18.72 -6.92 1.77
C TYR A 172 -18.32 -5.51 1.29
N GLN A 173 -18.45 -5.21 -0.02
CA GLN A 173 -17.98 -3.96 -0.66
C GLN A 173 -18.33 -2.69 0.13
N ASP A 174 -19.57 -2.55 0.59
CA ASP A 174 -20.05 -1.36 1.30
C ASP A 174 -19.40 -1.17 2.69
N SER A 175 -18.78 -2.23 3.23
CA SER A 175 -18.12 -2.24 4.53
C SER A 175 -16.60 -2.25 4.45
N LEU A 176 -16.04 -2.37 3.24
CA LEU A 176 -14.60 -2.34 3.01
C LEU A 176 -14.07 -0.91 3.11
N LYS A 177 -12.81 -0.81 3.52
CA LYS A 177 -12.04 0.43 3.59
C LYS A 177 -11.21 0.55 2.32
N PHE A 178 -11.25 1.73 1.72
CA PHE A 178 -10.55 2.07 0.48
C PHE A 178 -9.61 3.23 0.77
N VAL A 179 -8.37 2.91 1.14
CA VAL A 179 -7.37 3.92 1.57
C VAL A 179 -6.64 4.51 0.36
N ASP A 180 -6.04 3.66 -0.47
CA ASP A 180 -5.13 4.13 -1.52
C ASP A 180 -5.81 4.35 -2.89
N LYS A 181 -6.82 3.54 -3.18
CA LYS A 181 -7.52 3.48 -4.47
C LYS A 181 -9.02 3.42 -4.24
N GLN A 182 -9.77 3.95 -5.20
CA GLN A 182 -11.23 3.89 -5.17
C GLN A 182 -11.74 2.48 -5.50
N LEU A 183 -12.95 2.14 -5.03
CA LEU A 183 -13.60 0.84 -5.27
C LEU A 183 -13.56 0.39 -6.74
N ALA A 184 -13.75 1.32 -7.68
CA ALA A 184 -13.75 1.04 -9.11
C ALA A 184 -12.41 0.43 -9.61
N PHE A 185 -11.28 0.84 -9.02
CA PHE A 185 -9.97 0.25 -9.33
C PHE A 185 -9.95 -1.25 -9.01
N TYR A 186 -10.37 -1.61 -7.80
CA TYR A 186 -10.40 -2.99 -7.35
C TYR A 186 -11.39 -3.84 -8.13
N GLN A 187 -12.60 -3.34 -8.37
CA GLN A 187 -13.62 -4.04 -9.16
C GLN A 187 -13.10 -4.38 -10.57
N ASN A 188 -12.44 -3.43 -11.23
CA ASN A 188 -11.86 -3.66 -12.55
C ASN A 188 -10.80 -4.78 -12.53
N LYS A 189 -9.89 -4.75 -11.55
CA LYS A 189 -8.85 -5.78 -11.43
C LYS A 189 -9.42 -7.16 -11.06
N ILE A 190 -10.33 -7.20 -10.10
CA ILE A 190 -10.99 -8.44 -9.65
C ILE A 190 -11.79 -9.07 -10.79
N SER A 191 -12.51 -8.28 -11.60
CA SER A 191 -13.21 -8.80 -12.78
C SER A 191 -12.27 -9.48 -13.78
N LEU A 192 -11.05 -8.97 -13.96
CA LEU A 192 -10.03 -9.62 -14.79
C LEU A 192 -9.59 -10.97 -14.19
N PHE A 193 -9.39 -11.04 -12.87
CA PHE A 193 -9.08 -12.30 -12.19
C PHE A 193 -10.20 -13.33 -12.31
N GLU A 194 -11.46 -12.92 -12.16
CA GLU A 194 -12.63 -13.80 -12.35
C GLU A 194 -12.67 -14.39 -13.78
N LYS A 195 -12.49 -13.53 -14.80
CA LYS A 195 -12.41 -13.97 -16.20
C LYS A 195 -11.26 -14.96 -16.41
N PHE A 196 -10.10 -14.69 -15.82
CA PHE A 196 -8.94 -15.58 -15.90
C PHE A 196 -9.23 -16.95 -15.27
N ILE A 197 -9.78 -17.00 -14.05
CA ILE A 197 -10.14 -18.26 -13.37
C ILE A 197 -11.14 -19.04 -14.22
N LYS A 198 -12.19 -18.37 -14.76
CA LYS A 198 -13.21 -19.01 -15.60
C LYS A 198 -12.60 -19.63 -16.86
N ALA A 199 -11.70 -18.91 -17.53
CA ALA A 199 -11.00 -19.42 -18.70
C ALA A 199 -10.19 -20.67 -18.36
N LYS A 200 -9.42 -20.67 -17.25
CA LYS A 200 -8.62 -21.84 -16.83
C LYS A 200 -9.47 -23.08 -16.57
N LYS A 201 -10.62 -22.94 -15.92
CA LYS A 201 -11.57 -24.06 -15.69
C LYS A 201 -12.06 -24.67 -17.00
N LEU A 202 -12.39 -23.84 -17.99
CA LEU A 202 -12.85 -24.32 -19.30
C LEU A 202 -11.77 -25.15 -20.04
N PHE A 203 -10.49 -24.82 -19.89
CA PHE A 203 -9.40 -25.57 -20.50
C PHE A 203 -9.08 -26.88 -19.77
N GLN A 204 -9.33 -26.97 -18.46
CA GLN A 204 -9.13 -28.21 -17.69
C GLN A 204 -10.19 -29.27 -17.97
N ILE A 205 -11.41 -28.87 -18.36
CA ILE A 205 -12.52 -29.79 -18.68
C ILE A 205 -12.38 -30.40 -20.10
N ARG A 206 -11.54 -29.82 -20.96
CA ARG A 206 -11.35 -30.24 -22.36
C ARG A 206 -10.18 -31.23 -22.57
N LYS A 207 -9.59 -31.75 -21.49
CA LYS A 207 -8.60 -32.84 -21.51
C LYS A 207 -9.23 -34.09 -20.92
#